data_AF-A0A2G2ZTQ4-F1
#
_entry.id   AF-A0A2G2ZTQ4-F1
#
_cell.length_a   1.000
_cell.length_b   1.000
_cell.length_c   1.000
_cell.angle_alpha   90.00
_cell.angle_beta   90.00
_cell.angle_gamma   90.00
#
_symmetry.space_group_name_H-M   'P 1'
#
loop_
_entity.id
_entity.type
_entity.pdbx_description
1 polymer ?
#
loop_
_entity_poly.entity_id
_entity_poly.type
_entity_poly.pdbx_seq_one_letter_code
_entity_poly.pdbx_strand_id
1 'polypeptide(L)'
;MVSGSGISAKRIVVDARHHMLGRLSSILAKELLNGQRVVVVRCEEICLSGGLVRQKMKYLRFLRKRMNTKPSHGPIHFRAPSKILWRTIRGMIPHKTKRGAAALARLKVFEGVPPPYDKVKRMVIPDALKVLRLQAGHKYCLLGKLSSEVGWNHYDTIKASFLHLIFFELENKRKERAQVTYERRKQLAKLRVKAEKAAEEKLGPQLAIIAPINYKRDNCFEKKLKGAEHSWLSDLSHDSVGSIDKSLGIQRFTNHLLSSDLQVTECPASDLQVTDVQQFASQMV
;
A
#
# COMPACT_ATOMS: atom_id res chain seq x y z
N MET A 1 12.70 16.56 8.55
CA MET A 1 12.38 15.12 8.48
C MET A 1 13.51 14.42 7.74
N VAL A 2 14.34 13.64 8.45
CA VAL A 2 15.44 12.90 7.83
C VAL A 2 14.84 11.71 7.09
N SER A 3 15.03 11.62 5.77
CA SER A 3 14.72 10.42 5.02
C SER A 3 15.64 9.30 5.55
N GLY A 4 15.08 8.33 6.29
CA GLY A 4 15.82 7.18 6.83
C GLY A 4 16.40 6.21 5.79
N SER A 5 16.56 6.65 4.53
CA SER A 5 17.17 5.94 3.42
C SER A 5 18.66 6.29 3.32
N GLY A 6 19.42 6.03 4.39
CA GLY A 6 20.89 6.09 4.36
C GLY A 6 21.49 4.89 3.61
N ILE A 7 22.76 5.00 3.21
CA ILE A 7 23.54 3.90 2.59
C ILE A 7 23.52 2.69 3.54
N SER A 8 22.88 1.60 3.10
CA SER A 8 22.84 0.33 3.83
C SER A 8 23.66 -0.71 3.10
N ALA A 9 24.48 -1.45 3.86
CA ALA A 9 25.15 -2.65 3.35
C ALA A 9 24.14 -3.75 2.96
N LYS A 10 22.93 -3.72 3.54
CA LYS A 10 21.87 -4.69 3.29
C LYS A 10 21.11 -4.37 2.00
N ARG A 11 20.71 -5.42 1.28
CA ARG A 11 19.85 -5.32 0.10
C ARG A 11 18.49 -4.73 0.48
N ILE A 12 18.12 -3.62 -0.15
CA ILE A 12 16.84 -2.94 0.07
C ILE A 12 15.83 -3.49 -0.93
N VAL A 13 14.68 -3.95 -0.43
CA VAL A 13 13.56 -4.41 -1.26
C VAL A 13 12.51 -3.31 -1.30
N VAL A 14 12.16 -2.83 -2.48
CA VAL A 14 11.19 -1.74 -2.70
C VAL A 14 9.92 -2.32 -3.32
N ASP A 15 8.77 -2.04 -2.72
CA ASP A 15 7.46 -2.29 -3.33
C ASP A 15 7.14 -1.14 -4.29
N ALA A 16 6.88 -1.44 -5.56
CA ALA A 16 6.60 -0.46 -6.60
C ALA A 16 5.10 -0.22 -6.83
N ARG A 17 4.23 -0.85 -6.02
CA ARG A 17 2.78 -0.66 -6.11
C ARG A 17 2.39 0.80 -5.94
N HIS A 18 1.64 1.31 -6.92
CA HIS A 18 1.11 2.68 -6.92
C HIS A 18 2.18 3.77 -6.83
N HIS A 19 3.41 3.48 -7.25
CA HIS A 19 4.44 4.50 -7.42
C HIS A 19 4.40 5.14 -8.80
N MET A 20 4.79 6.40 -8.90
CA MET A 20 4.94 7.10 -10.16
C MET A 20 6.26 6.71 -10.83
N LEU A 21 6.19 6.09 -12.02
CA LEU A 21 7.35 5.47 -12.70
C LEU A 21 8.60 6.36 -12.73
N GLY A 22 8.45 7.62 -13.15
CA GLY A 22 9.57 8.55 -13.29
C GLY A 22 10.18 8.98 -11.97
N ARG A 23 9.35 9.28 -10.96
CA ARG A 23 9.80 9.70 -9.63
C ARG A 23 10.52 8.56 -8.93
N LEU A 24 9.94 7.35 -8.98
CA LEU A 24 10.56 6.14 -8.46
C LEU A 24 11.93 5.90 -9.12
N SER A 25 11.98 5.97 -10.47
CA SER A 25 13.23 5.74 -11.21
C SER A 25 14.34 6.73 -10.83
N SER A 26 14.00 8.00 -10.61
CA SER A 26 14.97 9.05 -10.27
C SER A 26 15.64 8.78 -8.92
N ILE A 27 14.84 8.48 -7.89
CA ILE A 27 15.32 8.17 -6.54
C ILE A 27 16.19 6.91 -6.58
N LEU A 28 15.71 5.86 -7.26
CA LEU A 28 16.45 4.61 -7.40
C LEU A 28 17.78 4.80 -8.15
N ALA A 29 17.81 5.62 -9.20
CA ALA A 29 19.04 5.90 -9.94
C ALA A 29 20.10 6.53 -9.03
N LYS A 30 19.71 7.48 -8.17
CA LYS A 30 20.63 8.12 -7.23
C LYS A 30 21.15 7.11 -6.20
N GLU A 31 20.28 6.28 -5.64
CA GLU A 31 20.68 5.27 -4.65
C GLU A 31 21.63 4.20 -5.22
N LEU A 32 21.40 3.78 -6.47
CA LEU A 32 22.29 2.84 -7.15
C LEU A 32 23.69 3.44 -7.38
N LEU A 33 23.77 4.74 -7.68
CA LEU A 33 25.03 5.47 -7.83
C LEU A 33 25.74 5.71 -6.49
N ASN A 34 24.99 5.85 -5.39
CA ASN A 34 25.50 5.89 -4.02
C ASN A 34 26.04 4.54 -3.55
N GLY A 35 25.79 3.45 -4.29
CA GLY A 35 26.30 2.11 -4.00
C GLY A 35 25.29 1.14 -3.39
N GLN A 36 24.04 1.55 -3.21
CA GLN A 36 23.01 0.69 -2.62
C GLN A 36 22.64 -0.47 -3.57
N ARG A 37 22.36 -1.63 -2.98
CA ARG A 37 21.83 -2.81 -3.70
C ARG A 37 20.31 -2.82 -3.57
N VAL A 38 19.62 -2.52 -4.65
CA VAL A 38 18.15 -2.36 -4.64
C VAL A 38 17.47 -3.43 -5.47
N VAL A 39 16.41 -4.01 -4.91
CA VAL A 39 15.50 -4.91 -5.60
C VAL A 39 14.12 -4.28 -5.65
N VAL A 40 13.61 -4.08 -6.85
CA VAL A 40 12.25 -3.56 -7.07
C VAL A 40 11.33 -4.71 -7.43
N VAL A 41 10.17 -4.70 -6.80
CA VAL A 41 9.21 -5.79 -6.85
C VAL A 41 7.83 -5.21 -7.17
N ARG A 42 6.96 -5.98 -7.84
CA ARG A 42 5.62 -5.56 -8.32
C ARG A 42 5.64 -4.43 -9.35
N CYS A 43 6.48 -4.57 -10.37
CA CYS A 43 6.63 -3.54 -11.39
C CYS A 43 5.38 -3.35 -12.27
N GLU A 44 4.52 -4.37 -12.36
CA GLU A 44 3.24 -4.33 -13.04
C GLU A 44 2.24 -3.33 -12.42
N GLU A 45 2.36 -3.04 -11.13
CA GLU A 45 1.47 -2.12 -10.39
C GLU A 45 1.99 -0.68 -10.33
N ILE A 46 3.07 -0.38 -11.06
CA ILE A 46 3.57 0.99 -11.20
C ILE A 46 2.56 1.85 -11.96
N CYS A 47 2.42 3.10 -11.54
CA CYS A 47 1.52 4.07 -12.15
C CYS A 47 2.27 5.04 -13.08
N LEU A 48 1.59 5.37 -14.17
CA LEU A 48 1.92 6.46 -15.09
C LEU A 48 0.78 7.49 -15.06
N SER A 49 1.10 8.77 -14.96
CA SER A 49 0.08 9.82 -15.07
C SER A 49 -0.50 9.89 -16.47
N GLY A 50 -1.78 10.23 -16.59
CA GLY A 50 -2.48 10.30 -17.87
C GLY A 50 -3.20 9.00 -18.22
N GLY A 51 -4.23 9.13 -19.07
CA GLY A 51 -5.05 7.99 -19.50
C GLY A 51 -4.27 6.97 -20.34
N LEU A 52 -4.82 5.76 -20.40
CA LEU A 52 -4.26 4.60 -21.10
C LEU A 52 -3.97 4.89 -22.58
N VAL A 53 -4.93 5.48 -23.30
CA VAL A 53 -4.77 5.83 -24.73
C VAL A 53 -3.57 6.72 -24.97
N ARG A 54 -3.38 7.77 -24.16
CA ARG A 54 -2.25 8.70 -24.29
C ARG A 54 -0.91 7.98 -24.08
N GLN A 55 -0.83 7.16 -23.04
CA GLN A 55 0.40 6.43 -22.73
C GLN A 55 0.70 5.33 -23.76
N LYS A 56 -0.34 4.64 -24.25
CA LYS A 56 -0.24 3.69 -25.36
C LYS A 56 0.32 4.36 -26.61
N MET A 57 -0.25 5.49 -27.03
CA MET A 57 0.21 6.23 -28.22
C MET A 57 1.68 6.67 -28.08
N LYS A 58 2.09 7.10 -26.89
CA LYS A 58 3.49 7.42 -26.59
C LYS A 58 4.40 6.19 -26.77
N TYR A 59 3.97 5.03 -26.27
CA TYR A 59 4.73 3.80 -26.37
C TYR A 59 4.77 3.27 -27.81
N LEU A 60 3.65 3.29 -28.54
CA LEU A 60 3.57 2.92 -29.96
C LEU A 60 4.47 3.80 -30.84
N ARG A 61 4.59 5.10 -30.55
CA ARG A 61 5.56 5.97 -31.23
C ARG A 61 7.00 5.52 -30.97
N PHE A 62 7.29 5.04 -29.76
CA PHE A 62 8.60 4.45 -29.46
C PHE A 62 8.83 3.16 -30.25
N LEU A 63 7.83 2.27 -30.37
CA LEU A 63 7.93 1.05 -31.18
C LEU A 63 8.25 1.31 -32.66
N ARG A 64 7.70 2.39 -33.22
CA ARG A 64 7.97 2.76 -34.62
C ARG A 64 9.43 3.10 -34.88
N LYS A 65 10.22 3.43 -33.85
CA LYS A 65 11.66 3.72 -33.99
C LYS A 65 12.43 2.43 -34.22
N ARG A 66 12.83 2.16 -35.46
CA ARG A 66 13.70 1.05 -35.85
C ARG A 66 14.80 1.53 -36.80
N MET A 67 15.93 0.84 -36.82
CA MET A 67 16.95 1.04 -37.85
C MET A 67 16.40 0.51 -39.18
N ASN A 68 16.48 1.31 -40.25
CA ASN A 68 15.93 0.93 -41.56
C ASN A 68 16.73 -0.22 -42.21
N THR A 69 18.05 -0.19 -42.09
CA THR A 69 18.96 -1.18 -42.70
C THR A 69 18.85 -2.55 -42.05
N LYS A 70 19.13 -2.67 -40.75
CA LYS A 70 19.05 -3.92 -40.00
C LYS A 70 18.38 -3.71 -38.64
N PRO A 71 17.07 -4.02 -38.52
CA PRO A 71 16.30 -3.78 -37.30
C PRO A 71 16.88 -4.44 -36.03
N SER A 72 17.62 -5.54 -36.16
CA SER A 72 18.24 -6.24 -35.02
C SER A 72 19.40 -5.48 -34.35
N HIS A 73 20.10 -4.60 -35.06
CA HIS A 73 21.09 -3.69 -34.45
C HIS A 73 20.47 -2.35 -34.00
N GLY A 74 19.18 -2.17 -34.23
CA GLY A 74 18.45 -0.98 -33.83
C GLY A 74 18.08 -0.94 -32.33
N PRO A 75 17.30 0.07 -31.93
CA PRO A 75 16.79 0.16 -30.57
C PRO A 75 15.90 -1.04 -30.23
N ILE A 76 16.23 -1.74 -29.14
CA ILE A 76 15.43 -2.86 -28.64
C ILE A 76 14.26 -2.33 -27.82
N HIS A 77 13.05 -2.79 -28.15
CA HIS A 77 11.82 -2.41 -27.48
C HIS A 77 11.37 -3.50 -26.51
N PHE A 78 11.67 -3.32 -25.23
CA PHE A 78 11.17 -4.25 -24.20
C PHE A 78 9.65 -4.15 -24.06
N ARG A 79 8.99 -5.24 -23.62
CA ARG A 79 7.53 -5.25 -23.36
C ARG A 79 7.18 -5.45 -21.89
N ALA A 80 8.03 -6.16 -21.14
CA ALA A 80 7.79 -6.42 -19.74
C ALA A 80 7.91 -5.13 -18.88
N PRO A 81 7.00 -4.89 -17.91
CA PRO A 81 7.02 -3.72 -17.01
C PRO A 81 8.37 -3.49 -16.31
N SER A 82 8.98 -4.57 -15.82
CA SER A 82 10.30 -4.66 -15.18
C SER A 82 11.41 -4.19 -16.09
N LYS A 83 11.38 -4.59 -17.37
CA LYS A 83 12.35 -4.15 -18.39
C LYS A 83 12.09 -2.71 -18.83
N ILE A 84 10.84 -2.26 -18.82
CA ILE A 84 10.50 -0.86 -19.02
C ILE A 84 11.10 0.00 -17.89
N LEU A 85 10.90 -0.41 -16.63
CA LEU A 85 11.50 0.26 -15.47
C LEU A 85 13.03 0.21 -15.51
N TRP A 86 13.62 -0.93 -15.87
CA TRP A 86 15.06 -1.06 -16.03
C TRP A 86 15.59 -0.10 -17.11
N ARG A 87 14.86 0.05 -18.23
CA ARG A 87 15.21 0.97 -19.30
C ARG A 87 15.07 2.44 -18.87
N THR A 88 14.07 2.80 -18.06
CA THR A 88 13.95 4.17 -17.53
C THR A 88 15.08 4.49 -16.57
N ILE A 89 15.43 3.58 -15.66
CA ILE A 89 16.57 3.76 -14.73
C ILE A 89 17.90 3.81 -15.51
N ARG A 90 18.09 2.94 -16.50
CA ARG A 90 19.27 2.99 -17.40
C ARG A 90 19.40 4.32 -18.14
N GLY A 91 18.28 4.97 -18.47
CA GLY A 91 18.27 6.31 -19.07
C GLY A 91 18.72 7.41 -18.11
N MET A 92 18.62 7.19 -16.80
CA MET A 92 19.01 8.14 -15.74
C MET A 92 20.43 7.89 -15.21
N ILE A 93 21.06 6.76 -15.57
CA ILE A 93 22.42 6.38 -15.14
C ILE A 93 23.39 6.50 -16.32
N PRO A 94 24.65 6.97 -16.12
CA PRO A 94 25.70 6.98 -17.13
C PRO A 94 26.21 5.56 -17.45
N HIS A 95 25.36 4.73 -18.06
CA HIS A 95 25.54 3.29 -18.26
C HIS A 95 26.65 2.89 -19.24
N LYS A 96 27.20 3.83 -20.01
CA LYS A 96 28.36 3.60 -20.88
C LYS A 96 29.68 3.54 -20.08
N THR A 97 29.70 4.10 -18.87
CA THR A 97 30.88 4.09 -18.00
C THR A 97 30.93 2.83 -17.15
N LYS A 98 32.12 2.40 -16.72
CA LYS A 98 32.31 1.26 -15.81
C LYS A 98 31.54 1.45 -14.49
N ARG A 99 31.55 2.67 -13.94
CA ARG A 99 30.79 3.04 -12.73
C ARG A 99 29.28 2.86 -12.91
N GLY A 100 28.74 3.34 -14.02
CA GLY A 100 27.30 3.23 -14.31
C GLY A 100 26.87 1.78 -14.59
N ALA A 101 27.71 1.00 -15.27
CA ALA A 101 27.48 -0.42 -15.47
C ALA A 101 27.45 -1.18 -14.14
N ALA A 102 28.39 -0.90 -13.23
CA ALA A 102 28.39 -1.46 -11.87
C ALA A 102 27.15 -1.05 -11.07
N ALA A 103 26.67 0.19 -11.22
CA ALA A 103 25.43 0.64 -10.58
C ALA A 103 24.20 -0.10 -11.11
N LEU A 104 24.09 -0.33 -12.42
CA LEU A 104 23.01 -1.12 -13.00
C LEU A 104 23.05 -2.59 -12.59
N ALA A 105 24.23 -3.17 -12.38
CA ALA A 105 24.38 -4.54 -11.89
C ALA A 105 23.85 -4.73 -10.45
N ARG A 106 23.78 -3.65 -9.65
CA ARG A 106 23.20 -3.67 -8.29
C ARG A 106 21.67 -3.71 -8.30
N LEU A 107 21.04 -3.30 -9.39
CA LEU A 107 19.58 -3.26 -9.53
C LEU A 107 19.03 -4.62 -9.96
N LYS A 108 18.05 -5.13 -9.24
CA LYS A 108 17.20 -6.24 -9.70
C LYS A 108 15.76 -5.79 -9.76
N VAL A 109 15.05 -6.21 -10.79
CA VAL A 109 13.68 -5.78 -11.06
C VAL A 109 12.83 -7.00 -11.39
N PHE A 110 11.72 -7.17 -10.70
CA PHE A 110 10.82 -8.31 -10.84
C PHE A 110 9.37 -7.86 -11.03
N GLU A 111 8.63 -8.66 -11.80
CA GLU A 111 7.16 -8.65 -11.82
C GLU A 111 6.65 -9.53 -10.69
N GLY A 112 5.54 -9.15 -10.06
CA GLY A 112 5.04 -9.81 -8.86
C GLY A 112 6.07 -9.83 -7.74
N VAL A 113 5.94 -10.75 -6.79
CA VAL A 113 6.89 -10.95 -5.69
C VAL A 113 7.42 -12.39 -5.74
N PRO A 114 8.68 -12.59 -6.18
CA PRO A 114 9.25 -13.93 -6.23
C PRO A 114 9.82 -14.38 -4.87
N PRO A 115 9.82 -15.69 -4.56
CA PRO A 115 10.57 -16.24 -3.42
C PRO A 115 12.06 -16.00 -3.70
N PRO A 116 12.89 -15.40 -2.82
CA PRO A 116 12.86 -15.21 -1.37
C PRO A 116 12.38 -13.84 -0.85
N TYR A 117 11.92 -12.95 -1.73
CA TYR A 117 11.58 -11.56 -1.36
C TYR A 117 10.22 -11.43 -0.66
N ASP A 118 9.41 -12.49 -0.67
CA ASP A 118 8.11 -12.55 0.00
C ASP A 118 8.18 -12.37 1.51
N LYS A 119 9.23 -12.96 2.12
CA LYS A 119 9.45 -12.96 3.58
C LYS A 119 10.13 -11.67 4.07
N VAL A 120 10.68 -10.87 3.15
CA VAL A 120 11.44 -9.67 3.48
C VAL A 120 10.49 -8.47 3.59
N LYS A 121 10.75 -7.59 4.57
CA LYS A 121 10.02 -6.32 4.67
C LYS A 121 10.32 -5.49 3.42
N ARG A 122 9.26 -5.16 2.69
CA ARG A 122 9.32 -4.28 1.54
C ARG A 122 9.18 -2.82 2.00
N MET A 123 10.02 -1.97 1.46
CA MET A 123 10.04 -0.54 1.74
C MET A 123 9.23 0.20 0.68
N VAL A 124 8.61 1.31 1.07
CA VAL A 124 7.85 2.19 0.20
C VAL A 124 8.54 3.54 0.18
N ILE A 125 8.69 4.11 -1.01
CA ILE A 125 9.23 5.46 -1.17
C ILE A 125 8.07 6.47 -1.18
N PRO A 126 7.87 7.27 -0.12
CA PRO A 126 6.71 8.14 0.01
C PRO A 126 6.71 9.23 -1.07
N ASP A 127 7.88 9.79 -1.40
CA ASP A 127 8.00 10.85 -2.41
C ASP A 127 7.52 10.42 -3.82
N ALA A 128 7.55 9.13 -4.11
CA ALA A 128 7.13 8.58 -5.39
C ALA A 128 5.70 8.02 -5.37
N LEU A 129 4.97 8.02 -4.25
CA LEU A 129 3.61 7.48 -4.19
C LEU A 129 2.63 8.32 -5.01
N LYS A 130 1.81 7.65 -5.83
CA LYS A 130 0.74 8.26 -6.63
C LYS A 130 -0.18 9.13 -5.77
N VAL A 131 -0.63 8.63 -4.63
CA VAL A 131 -1.60 9.31 -3.75
C VAL A 131 -1.10 10.68 -3.30
N LEU A 132 0.21 10.81 -3.09
CA LEU A 132 0.81 12.07 -2.63
C LEU A 132 1.17 13.01 -3.78
N ARG A 133 1.35 12.48 -5.00
CA ARG A 133 1.93 13.22 -6.13
C ARG A 133 0.97 13.52 -7.27
N LEU A 134 -0.11 12.78 -7.39
CA LEU A 134 -1.14 12.98 -8.39
C LEU A 134 -2.39 13.53 -7.70
N GLN A 135 -2.89 14.67 -8.17
CA GLN A 135 -4.15 15.22 -7.67
C GLN A 135 -5.31 14.27 -7.95
N ALA A 136 -6.27 14.20 -7.02
CA ALA A 136 -7.46 13.39 -7.16
C ALA A 136 -8.26 13.78 -8.43
N GLY A 137 -8.86 12.80 -9.10
CA GLY A 137 -9.60 12.99 -10.36
C GLY A 137 -8.76 12.87 -11.63
N HIS A 138 -7.42 12.98 -11.55
CA HIS A 138 -6.59 12.76 -12.74
C HIS A 138 -6.46 11.27 -13.09
N LYS A 139 -6.73 10.96 -14.37
CA LYS A 139 -6.56 9.60 -14.91
C LYS A 139 -5.10 9.16 -14.83
N TYR A 140 -4.90 7.89 -14.50
CA TYR A 140 -3.60 7.23 -14.51
C TYR A 140 -3.71 5.88 -15.22
N CYS A 141 -2.57 5.35 -15.60
CA CYS A 141 -2.44 4.06 -16.26
C CYS A 141 -1.52 3.17 -15.42
N LEU A 142 -1.87 1.89 -15.27
CA LEU A 142 -0.98 0.90 -14.68
C LEU A 142 -0.01 0.39 -15.75
N LEU A 143 1.26 0.23 -15.37
CA LEU A 143 2.31 -0.22 -16.29
C LEU A 143 2.04 -1.63 -16.81
N GLY A 144 1.43 -2.51 -15.99
CA GLY A 144 0.95 -3.82 -16.43
C GLY A 144 -0.08 -3.73 -17.56
N LYS A 145 -1.11 -2.89 -17.40
CA LYS A 145 -2.14 -2.66 -18.44
C LYS A 145 -1.56 -2.05 -19.71
N LEU A 146 -0.61 -1.13 -19.59
CA LEU A 146 0.09 -0.59 -20.76
C LEU A 146 0.88 -1.69 -21.47
N SER A 147 1.61 -2.50 -20.71
CA SER A 147 2.48 -3.54 -21.25
C SER A 147 1.69 -4.63 -21.97
N SER A 148 0.54 -5.02 -21.44
CA SER A 148 -0.35 -6.03 -22.06
C SER A 148 -0.79 -5.59 -23.46
N GLU A 149 -1.22 -4.34 -23.61
CA GLU A 149 -1.66 -3.81 -24.90
C GLU A 149 -0.57 -3.68 -25.95
N VAL A 150 0.70 -3.67 -25.53
CA VAL A 150 1.84 -3.53 -26.46
C VAL A 150 2.51 -4.89 -26.73
N GLY A 151 1.89 -5.99 -26.31
CA GLY A 151 2.35 -7.35 -26.61
C GLY A 151 3.20 -7.97 -25.50
N TRP A 152 2.86 -7.70 -24.24
CA TRP A 152 3.40 -8.47 -23.12
C TRP A 152 2.52 -9.69 -22.83
N ASN A 153 2.95 -10.85 -23.32
CA ASN A 153 2.18 -12.10 -23.27
C ASN A 153 2.00 -12.65 -21.84
N HIS A 154 2.91 -12.33 -20.92
CA HIS A 154 2.84 -12.80 -19.53
C HIS A 154 1.94 -11.94 -18.65
N TYR A 155 1.25 -10.96 -19.23
CA TYR A 155 0.27 -10.17 -18.48
C TYR A 155 -0.81 -11.07 -17.90
N ASP A 156 -1.34 -12.01 -18.67
CA ASP A 156 -2.31 -12.97 -18.16
C ASP A 156 -1.64 -14.00 -17.26
N THR A 157 -0.38 -14.38 -17.43
CA THR A 157 0.25 -15.23 -16.40
C THR A 157 0.40 -14.52 -15.05
N ILE A 158 0.59 -13.19 -15.04
CA ILE A 158 0.83 -12.38 -13.84
C ILE A 158 -0.46 -11.79 -13.25
N LYS A 159 -1.44 -11.47 -14.09
CA LYS A 159 -2.79 -11.04 -13.71
C LYS A 159 -3.73 -12.24 -13.58
N ALA A 160 -3.40 -13.37 -14.17
CA ALA A 160 -4.01 -14.66 -13.90
C ALA A 160 -3.19 -15.48 -12.88
N SER A 161 -2.05 -15.00 -12.40
CA SER A 161 -1.75 -15.16 -10.95
C SER A 161 -2.75 -14.42 -10.04
N PHE A 162 -3.77 -13.78 -10.63
CA PHE A 162 -5.02 -13.36 -10.02
C PHE A 162 -6.28 -14.09 -10.60
N LEU A 163 -6.18 -15.08 -11.53
CA LEU A 163 -7.33 -15.77 -12.18
C LEU A 163 -7.11 -17.09 -13.02
N HIS A 164 -5.91 -17.64 -13.26
CA HIS A 164 -5.67 -18.88 -14.04
C HIS A 164 -4.96 -19.93 -13.16
N LEU A 165 -5.49 -21.14 -13.20
CA LEU A 165 -5.50 -22.16 -12.13
C LEU A 165 -4.15 -22.50 -11.47
N ILE A 166 -3.01 -22.38 -12.15
CA ILE A 166 -1.73 -22.91 -11.66
C ILE A 166 -0.86 -21.86 -10.96
N PHE A 167 -0.96 -20.57 -11.36
CA PHE A 167 -0.17 -19.48 -10.76
C PHE A 167 -1.01 -18.55 -9.87
N PHE A 168 -2.35 -18.54 -10.03
CA PHE A 168 -3.30 -17.94 -9.09
C PHE A 168 -3.15 -18.53 -7.69
N GLU A 169 -2.96 -19.84 -7.65
CA GLU A 169 -2.56 -20.56 -6.45
C GLU A 169 -1.32 -19.96 -5.83
N LEU A 170 -0.28 -19.55 -6.56
CA LEU A 170 0.97 -19.10 -5.92
C LEU A 170 0.87 -17.71 -5.28
N GLU A 171 0.20 -16.74 -5.92
CA GLU A 171 -0.01 -15.40 -5.34
C GLU A 171 -1.06 -15.42 -4.22
N ASN A 172 -2.13 -16.22 -4.36
CA ASN A 172 -3.10 -16.42 -3.28
C ASN A 172 -2.51 -17.25 -2.15
N LYS A 173 -1.84 -18.39 -2.41
CA LYS A 173 -1.06 -19.12 -1.41
C LYS A 173 -0.04 -18.19 -0.76
N ARG A 174 0.57 -17.24 -1.48
CA ARG A 174 1.45 -16.22 -0.88
C ARG A 174 0.67 -15.27 0.02
N LYS A 175 -0.49 -14.75 -0.39
CA LYS A 175 -1.34 -13.87 0.43
C LYS A 175 -1.89 -14.61 1.66
N GLU A 176 -2.33 -15.85 1.50
CA GLU A 176 -2.77 -16.76 2.57
C GLU A 176 -1.62 -17.05 3.53
N ARG A 177 -0.45 -17.48 3.04
CA ARG A 177 0.76 -17.65 3.87
C ARG A 177 1.16 -16.35 4.57
N ALA A 178 1.03 -15.21 3.91
CA ALA A 178 1.29 -13.90 4.49
C ALA A 178 0.25 -13.54 5.56
N GLN A 179 -1.01 -13.91 5.36
CA GLN A 179 -2.11 -13.72 6.31
C GLN A 179 -1.89 -14.57 7.57
N VAL A 180 -1.57 -15.86 7.42
CA VAL A 180 -1.19 -16.74 8.52
C VAL A 180 0.02 -16.19 9.29
N THR A 181 1.04 -15.72 8.56
CA THR A 181 2.23 -15.09 9.18
C THR A 181 1.85 -13.81 9.93
N TYR A 182 0.93 -13.02 9.38
CA TYR A 182 0.45 -11.79 9.99
C TYR A 182 -0.36 -12.05 11.26
N GLU A 183 -1.26 -13.02 11.24
CA GLU A 183 -2.06 -13.43 12.40
C GLU A 183 -1.17 -13.95 13.53
N ARG A 184 -0.20 -14.82 13.21
CA ARG A 184 0.82 -15.26 14.16
C ARG A 184 1.60 -14.08 14.74
N ARG A 185 2.01 -13.12 13.90
CA ARG A 185 2.70 -11.91 14.35
C ARG A 185 1.82 -11.04 15.26
N LYS A 186 0.53 -10.92 14.95
CA LYS A 186 -0.46 -10.17 15.75
C LYS A 186 -0.65 -10.82 17.12
N GLN A 187 -0.74 -12.14 17.19
CA GLN A 187 -0.80 -12.90 18.44
C GLN A 187 0.48 -12.70 19.26
N LEU A 188 1.66 -12.84 18.64
CA LEU A 188 2.95 -12.61 19.32
C LEU A 188 3.10 -11.16 19.82
N ALA A 189 2.60 -10.17 19.07
CA ALA A 189 2.58 -8.78 19.53
C ALA A 189 1.69 -8.59 20.75
N LYS A 190 0.50 -9.22 20.78
CA LYS A 190 -0.37 -9.21 21.97
C LYS A 190 0.32 -9.85 23.17
N LEU A 191 1.01 -10.98 22.98
CA LEU A 191 1.77 -11.65 24.04
C LEU A 191 2.94 -10.79 24.54
N ARG A 192 3.64 -10.08 23.65
CA ARG A 192 4.69 -9.13 24.02
C ARG A 192 4.16 -8.03 24.92
N VAL A 193 3.03 -7.41 24.58
CA VAL A 193 2.43 -6.36 25.41
C VAL A 193 2.04 -6.89 26.80
N LYS A 194 1.52 -8.13 26.88
CA LYS A 194 1.24 -8.77 28.17
C LYS A 194 2.52 -9.03 28.97
N ALA A 195 3.58 -9.49 28.32
CA ALA A 195 4.86 -9.74 28.96
C ALA A 195 5.55 -8.45 29.42
N GLU A 196 5.44 -7.36 28.65
CA GLU A 196 5.91 -6.03 29.03
C GLU A 196 5.23 -5.56 30.33
N LYS A 197 3.89 -5.67 30.42
CA LYS A 197 3.14 -5.35 31.66
C LYS A 197 3.54 -6.21 32.85
N ALA A 198 3.66 -7.53 32.65
CA ALA A 198 4.08 -8.44 33.71
C ALA A 198 5.54 -8.22 34.15
N ALA A 199 6.40 -7.69 33.28
CA ALA A 199 7.77 -7.30 33.62
C ALA A 199 7.80 -5.94 34.34
N GLU A 200 6.92 -5.00 33.98
CA GLU A 200 6.79 -3.71 34.66
C GLU A 200 6.43 -3.90 36.15
N GLU A 201 5.49 -4.80 36.47
CA GLU A 201 5.12 -5.14 37.85
C GLU A 201 6.31 -5.68 38.67
N LYS A 202 7.25 -6.39 38.03
CA LYS A 202 8.41 -7.00 38.69
C LYS A 202 9.61 -6.06 38.83
N LEU A 203 9.72 -5.07 37.94
CA LEU A 203 10.89 -4.16 37.86
C LEU A 203 10.75 -2.88 38.69
N GLY A 204 9.59 -2.62 39.31
CA GLY A 204 9.36 -1.61 40.35
C GLY A 204 10.25 -0.34 40.27
N PRO A 205 11.20 -0.13 41.22
CA PRO A 205 12.02 1.08 41.30
C PRO A 205 13.08 1.20 40.19
N GLN A 206 13.53 0.10 39.59
CA GLN A 206 14.53 0.11 38.52
C GLN A 206 14.00 0.77 37.24
N LEU A 207 12.68 0.78 37.02
CA LEU A 207 12.06 1.47 35.89
C LEU A 207 12.23 2.99 35.96
N ALA A 208 12.29 3.59 37.15
CA ALA A 208 12.49 5.02 37.33
C ALA A 208 13.88 5.48 36.86
N ILE A 209 14.88 4.60 36.98
CA ILE A 209 16.26 4.83 36.52
C ILE A 209 16.36 4.68 35.00
N ILE A 210 15.58 3.77 34.40
CA ILE A 210 15.57 3.51 32.95
C ILE A 210 14.73 4.56 32.21
N ALA A 211 13.67 5.08 32.82
CA ALA A 211 12.75 6.06 32.22
C ALA A 211 13.41 7.30 31.58
N PRO A 212 14.41 7.97 32.19
CA PRO A 212 15.09 9.11 31.56
C PRO A 212 16.05 8.71 30.42
N ILE A 213 16.53 7.46 30.38
CA ILE A 213 17.39 6.93 29.32
C ILE A 213 16.54 6.40 28.15
N ASN A 214 15.31 5.97 28.45
CA ASN A 214 14.41 5.39 27.47
C ASN A 214 13.83 6.51 26.59
N TYR A 215 14.34 6.62 25.36
CA TYR A 215 13.62 7.30 24.28
C TYR A 215 12.31 6.55 24.10
N LYS A 216 11.25 6.99 24.79
CA LYS A 216 9.89 6.55 24.52
C LYS A 216 9.74 6.55 23.00
N ARG A 217 9.45 5.39 22.43
CA ARG A 217 8.98 5.26 21.05
C ARG A 217 7.75 6.16 20.97
N ASP A 218 7.93 7.38 20.50
CA ASP A 218 6.83 8.29 20.25
C ASP A 218 6.00 7.67 19.12
N ASN A 219 5.03 6.85 19.50
CA ASN A 219 3.83 6.59 18.73
C ASN A 219 3.01 7.89 18.70
N CYS A 220 3.55 8.92 18.05
CA CYS A 220 2.88 10.17 17.71
C CYS A 220 1.59 9.91 16.91
N PHE A 221 1.46 8.73 16.30
CA PHE A 221 0.29 8.31 15.55
C PHE A 221 -0.93 7.99 16.43
N GLU A 222 -0.74 7.58 17.69
CA GLU A 222 -1.82 7.09 18.55
C GLU A 222 -2.44 8.21 19.41
N LYS A 223 -1.64 9.22 19.79
CA LYS A 223 -2.12 10.42 20.49
C LYS A 223 -3.04 11.29 19.62
N LYS A 224 -2.90 11.25 18.30
CA LYS A 224 -3.69 12.08 17.37
C LYS A 224 -5.14 11.61 17.22
N LEU A 225 -5.42 10.34 17.48
CA LEU A 225 -6.79 9.80 17.44
C LEU A 225 -7.54 10.08 18.75
N LYS A 226 -6.88 9.92 19.90
CA LYS A 226 -7.52 10.19 21.21
C LYS A 226 -7.73 11.68 21.51
N GLY A 227 -6.90 12.57 20.96
CA GLY A 227 -7.08 14.02 21.10
C GLY A 227 -8.22 14.60 20.25
N ALA A 228 -8.65 13.90 19.20
CA ALA A 228 -9.74 14.33 18.32
C ALA A 228 -11.14 13.93 18.86
N GLU A 229 -11.22 12.97 19.78
CA GLU A 229 -12.49 12.54 20.37
C GLU A 229 -12.91 13.44 21.56
N HIS A 230 -11.95 14.12 22.20
CA HIS A 230 -12.24 14.97 23.38
C HIS A 230 -12.50 16.45 23.06
N SER A 231 -12.21 16.95 21.85
CA SER A 231 -12.47 18.35 21.49
C SER A 231 -13.83 18.58 20.81
N TRP A 232 -14.57 17.52 20.48
CA TRP A 232 -15.87 17.62 19.79
C TRP A 232 -17.08 17.50 20.71
N LEU A 233 -16.87 17.23 22.01
CA LEU A 233 -17.94 17.10 23.01
C LEU A 233 -18.01 18.27 24.02
N SER A 234 -17.06 19.22 23.98
CA SER A 234 -17.04 20.39 24.88
C SER A 234 -17.54 21.69 24.22
N ASP A 235 -17.69 21.73 22.89
CA ASP A 235 -17.90 22.98 22.15
C ASP A 235 -19.35 23.15 21.64
N LEU A 236 -20.31 22.41 22.22
CA LEU A 236 -21.75 22.48 21.89
C LEU A 236 -22.65 22.85 23.08
N SER A 237 -22.10 23.51 24.10
CA SER A 237 -22.87 24.05 25.21
C SER A 237 -22.30 25.38 25.68
N HIS A 238 -22.63 26.44 24.93
CA HIS A 238 -22.78 27.84 25.36
C HIS A 238 -22.50 28.74 24.15
N ASP A 239 -23.55 29.29 23.55
CA ASP A 239 -23.62 30.74 23.34
C ASP A 239 -25.05 31.15 22.95
N SER A 240 -25.52 32.12 23.71
CA SER A 240 -26.87 32.66 23.75
C SER A 240 -26.95 34.00 23.00
N VAL A 241 -28.00 34.14 22.19
CA VAL A 241 -28.79 35.38 21.94
C VAL A 241 -28.08 36.57 21.26
N GLY A 242 -28.61 36.98 20.10
CA GLY A 242 -28.32 38.29 19.50
C GLY A 242 -29.06 38.53 18.17
N SER A 243 -30.26 39.09 18.27
CA SER A 243 -31.19 39.47 17.20
C SER A 243 -30.63 40.49 16.19
N ILE A 244 -30.99 40.39 14.90
CA ILE A 244 -31.30 41.51 13.99
C ILE A 244 -32.29 41.00 12.94
N ASP A 245 -33.22 41.88 12.62
CA ASP A 245 -34.58 41.64 12.19
C ASP A 245 -34.79 42.14 10.75
N LYS A 246 -35.93 41.73 10.18
CA LYS A 246 -36.67 42.32 9.04
C LYS A 246 -36.54 41.72 7.62
N SER A 247 -37.67 41.07 7.29
CA SER A 247 -38.55 41.32 6.15
C SER A 247 -38.13 40.81 4.77
N LEU A 248 -38.82 39.75 4.32
CA LEU A 248 -39.88 39.84 3.30
C LEU A 248 -40.68 38.54 3.32
N GLY A 249 -41.96 38.64 3.70
CA GLY A 249 -42.89 37.53 3.70
C GLY A 249 -43.75 37.51 2.44
N ILE A 250 -43.93 36.32 1.89
CA ILE A 250 -45.10 35.84 1.11
C ILE A 250 -45.23 34.36 1.52
N GLN A 251 -45.97 34.00 2.57
CA GLN A 251 -47.32 33.39 2.50
C GLN A 251 -47.54 32.54 1.23
N ARG A 252 -47.85 31.24 1.29
CA ARG A 252 -49.05 30.70 1.93
C ARG A 252 -49.16 29.17 1.73
N PHE A 253 -49.95 28.57 2.60
CA PHE A 253 -50.76 27.34 2.45
C PHE A 253 -50.12 25.96 2.77
N THR A 254 -50.32 25.59 4.03
CA THR A 254 -50.62 24.23 4.49
C THR A 254 -51.86 23.65 3.81
N ASN A 255 -51.87 22.33 3.59
CA ASN A 255 -53.04 21.51 3.91
C ASN A 255 -52.66 20.03 4.12
N HIS A 256 -53.24 19.49 5.18
CA HIS A 256 -53.36 18.09 5.56
C HIS A 256 -53.91 17.20 4.43
N LEU A 257 -53.53 15.90 4.42
CA LEU A 257 -54.45 14.76 4.62
C LEU A 257 -53.79 13.39 4.33
N LEU A 258 -54.15 12.42 5.18
CA LEU A 258 -54.29 10.96 4.95
C LEU A 258 -52.99 10.13 4.77
N SER A 259 -52.63 9.29 5.75
CA SER A 259 -53.22 7.98 6.10
C SER A 259 -52.61 6.84 5.29
N SER A 260 -51.76 6.03 5.92
CA SER A 260 -51.79 4.55 5.89
C SER A 260 -50.59 3.95 6.64
N ASP A 261 -50.90 3.35 7.79
CA ASP A 261 -50.53 1.99 8.17
C ASP A 261 -49.08 1.60 8.53
N LEU A 262 -48.96 1.34 9.84
CA LEU A 262 -48.38 0.14 10.49
C LEU A 262 -46.86 0.05 10.73
N GLN A 263 -46.48 0.68 11.85
CA GLN A 263 -45.92 0.06 13.06
C GLN A 263 -44.77 -0.95 12.93
N VAL A 264 -43.62 -0.44 13.34
CA VAL A 264 -42.53 -1.11 14.04
C VAL A 264 -43.02 -1.66 15.38
N THR A 265 -42.70 -2.91 15.71
CA THR A 265 -42.55 -3.34 17.11
C THR A 265 -41.33 -4.27 17.27
N GLU A 266 -40.62 -4.01 18.36
CA GLU A 266 -39.40 -4.66 18.85
C GLU A 266 -39.68 -6.07 19.40
N CYS A 267 -38.66 -6.92 19.48
CA CYS A 267 -38.64 -8.08 20.38
C CYS A 267 -37.27 -8.21 21.10
N PRO A 268 -37.25 -8.41 22.43
CA PRO A 268 -36.06 -8.45 23.28
C PRO A 268 -35.53 -9.87 23.57
N ALA A 269 -34.41 -9.89 24.28
CA ALA A 269 -33.60 -11.02 24.72
C ALA A 269 -34.31 -12.11 25.55
N SER A 270 -33.80 -13.33 25.47
CA SER A 270 -33.94 -14.35 26.51
C SER A 270 -32.74 -15.32 26.56
N ASP A 271 -32.42 -15.69 27.80
CA ASP A 271 -31.35 -16.57 28.28
C ASP A 271 -31.46 -18.01 27.78
N LEU A 272 -30.33 -18.73 27.70
CA LEU A 272 -30.30 -20.17 27.91
C LEU A 272 -28.95 -20.60 28.51
N GLN A 273 -29.07 -21.33 29.61
CA GLN A 273 -28.01 -21.72 30.53
C GLN A 273 -27.21 -22.94 30.06
N VAL A 274 -26.04 -23.06 30.68
CA VAL A 274 -25.12 -24.20 30.75
C VAL A 274 -25.84 -25.48 31.16
N THR A 275 -25.79 -26.51 30.31
CA THR A 275 -25.69 -27.94 30.66
C THR A 275 -25.39 -28.71 29.36
N ASP A 276 -24.83 -29.92 29.46
CA ASP A 276 -24.53 -30.86 28.36
C ASP A 276 -23.15 -30.77 27.69
N VAL A 277 -22.11 -30.84 28.52
CA VAL A 277 -20.74 -31.28 28.12
C VAL A 277 -20.51 -32.77 28.47
N GLN A 278 -21.55 -33.56 28.72
CA GLN A 278 -21.40 -34.95 29.20
C GLN A 278 -22.03 -36.07 28.34
N GLN A 279 -22.46 -35.81 27.10
CA GLN A 279 -23.08 -36.85 26.26
C GLN A 279 -22.36 -37.23 24.96
N PHE A 280 -21.13 -36.76 24.71
CA PHE A 280 -20.38 -37.15 23.50
C PHE A 280 -19.26 -38.19 23.72
N ALA A 281 -19.22 -38.86 24.88
CA ALA A 281 -18.20 -39.85 25.23
C ALA A 281 -18.67 -41.33 25.20
N SER A 282 -19.83 -41.64 24.60
CA SER A 282 -20.37 -43.02 24.58
C SER A 282 -20.83 -43.51 23.19
N GLN A 283 -20.15 -43.12 22.12
CA GLN A 283 -20.25 -43.76 20.80
C GLN A 283 -18.88 -43.84 20.11
N MET A 284 -17.94 -44.52 20.76
CA MET A 284 -16.86 -45.27 20.11
C MET A 284 -16.47 -46.43 21.03
N VAL A 285 -17.33 -47.45 21.01
CA VAL A 285 -16.93 -48.87 21.08
C VAL A 285 -17.08 -49.39 19.66
#